data_AF-A0A3N4HLR2-F1
#
_entry.id   AF-A0A3N4HLR2-F1
#
_cell.length_a   1.000
_cell.length_b   1.000
_cell.length_c   1.000
_cell.angle_alpha   90.00
_cell.angle_beta   90.00
_cell.angle_gamma   90.00
#
_symmetry.space_group_name_H-M   'P 1'
#
loop_
_entity.id
_entity.type
_entity.pdbx_description
1 polymer ?
#
loop_
_entity_poly.entity_id
_entity_poly.type
_entity_poly.pdbx_seq_one_letter_code
_entity_poly.pdbx_strand_id
1 'polypeptide(L)'
;MPRHHINSPSTPQKRRRRSARLNPNASNASSASKYVNEVSPDVPQTPSRHSKVALPSTPQKLHPNKPKSEWTTPVRVRVKCMLNEGYTQRAIAQITGVPQSTVSDIKKHPHSRRNPLRLSHRGRPHKLSKHDVDRMIDLVNTGFYARCFRWDELAIKCGIKASEDTIRREMNNRGYFRCKACKKPFMSDDCKHDRRVYSKKHRWKTWPCISYGMRRNKLQLEI
;
A
#
# COMPACT_ATOMS: atom_id res chain seq x y z
N MET A 1 -57.79 6.75 -1.77
CA MET A 1 -56.44 7.28 -1.52
C MET A 1 -55.54 6.94 -2.71
N PRO A 2 -55.20 7.91 -3.58
CA PRO A 2 -54.36 7.66 -4.75
C PRO A 2 -52.88 7.45 -4.38
N ARG A 3 -52.19 6.56 -5.09
CA ARG A 3 -50.74 6.35 -4.95
C ARG A 3 -49.99 7.27 -5.92
N HIS A 4 -49.31 8.29 -5.42
CA HIS A 4 -48.42 9.10 -6.24
C HIS A 4 -47.11 8.35 -6.52
N HIS A 5 -46.98 7.81 -7.74
CA HIS A 5 -45.70 7.36 -8.28
C HIS A 5 -44.81 8.58 -8.55
N ILE A 6 -43.66 8.66 -7.88
CA ILE A 6 -42.62 9.65 -8.18
C ILE A 6 -41.57 8.97 -9.05
N ASN A 7 -41.40 9.46 -10.28
CA ASN A 7 -40.40 8.94 -11.22
C ASN A 7 -39.01 9.50 -10.90
N SER A 8 -38.07 8.62 -10.54
CA SER A 8 -36.66 8.99 -10.33
C SER A 8 -35.95 9.27 -11.66
N PRO A 9 -35.22 10.39 -11.82
CA PRO A 9 -34.52 10.71 -13.06
C PRO A 9 -33.34 9.77 -13.32
N SER A 10 -33.10 9.45 -14.58
CA SER A 10 -32.06 8.53 -15.04
C SER A 10 -30.64 9.08 -14.85
N THR A 11 -29.71 8.23 -14.39
CA THR A 11 -28.30 8.62 -14.23
C THR A 11 -27.53 8.53 -15.57
N PRO A 12 -26.68 9.51 -15.93
CA PRO A 12 -25.94 9.48 -17.20
C PRO A 12 -24.93 8.34 -17.28
N GLN A 13 -25.00 7.55 -18.36
CA GLN A 13 -24.05 6.46 -18.62
C GLN A 13 -22.63 6.98 -18.89
N LYS A 14 -21.62 6.44 -18.20
CA LYS A 14 -20.21 6.75 -18.47
C LYS A 14 -19.80 6.23 -19.85
N ARG A 15 -19.55 7.13 -20.80
CA ARG A 15 -19.11 6.84 -22.17
C ARG A 15 -17.85 5.95 -22.16
N ARG A 16 -17.99 4.69 -22.57
CA ARG A 16 -16.86 3.75 -22.78
C ARG A 16 -16.00 4.25 -23.95
N ARG A 17 -14.81 4.80 -23.68
CA ARG A 17 -13.83 5.09 -24.74
C ARG A 17 -13.32 3.76 -25.33
N ARG A 18 -13.89 3.34 -26.46
CA ARG A 18 -13.28 2.34 -27.35
C ARG A 18 -12.08 3.00 -28.03
N SER A 19 -10.87 2.66 -27.62
CA SER A 19 -9.69 2.84 -28.48
C SER A 19 -9.75 1.81 -29.60
N ALA A 20 -9.56 2.23 -30.85
CA ALA A 20 -9.67 1.34 -32.00
C ALA A 20 -8.52 0.31 -32.03
N ARG A 21 -8.81 -0.89 -32.57
CA ARG A 21 -7.75 -1.72 -33.17
C ARG A 21 -7.39 -1.10 -34.52
N LEU A 22 -6.10 -0.91 -34.78
CA LEU A 22 -5.56 -0.88 -36.13
C LEU A 22 -4.61 -2.06 -36.26
N ASN A 23 -4.69 -2.77 -37.39
CA ASN A 23 -3.99 -4.03 -37.62
C ASN A 23 -3.58 -4.12 -39.10
N PRO A 24 -2.34 -3.75 -39.45
CA PRO A 24 -1.83 -3.83 -40.81
C PRO A 24 -0.98 -5.09 -41.00
N ASN A 25 -1.59 -6.17 -41.48
CA ASN A 25 -0.87 -7.31 -42.07
C ASN A 25 -1.07 -7.25 -43.60
N ALA A 26 -0.13 -6.61 -44.30
CA ALA A 26 0.01 -6.61 -45.75
C ALA A 26 1.50 -6.31 -46.03
N SER A 27 2.38 -7.28 -46.32
CA SER A 27 2.45 -8.19 -47.49
C SER A 27 3.23 -7.58 -48.66
N ASN A 28 4.13 -8.38 -49.23
CA ASN A 28 4.96 -8.13 -50.43
C ASN A 28 6.20 -7.24 -50.16
N ALA A 29 7.35 -7.40 -50.83
CA ALA A 29 7.70 -8.35 -51.89
C ALA A 29 9.15 -8.88 -51.74
N SER A 30 9.45 -10.00 -52.40
CA SER A 30 10.81 -10.54 -52.51
C SER A 30 11.64 -9.80 -53.57
N SER A 31 12.95 -9.66 -53.35
CA SER A 31 13.95 -9.68 -54.43
C SER A 31 15.34 -10.04 -53.93
N ALA A 32 16.13 -10.63 -54.81
CA ALA A 32 17.34 -11.37 -54.47
C ALA A 32 18.58 -10.49 -54.24
N SER A 33 19.54 -11.04 -53.50
CA SER A 33 20.91 -11.11 -54.01
C SER A 33 21.53 -12.46 -53.64
N LYS A 34 22.29 -13.05 -54.57
CA LYS A 34 23.03 -14.30 -54.36
C LYS A 34 24.48 -13.95 -54.03
N TYR A 35 24.98 -14.38 -52.89
CA TYR A 35 26.41 -14.65 -52.73
C TYR A 35 26.60 -15.95 -51.97
N VAL A 36 27.06 -16.96 -52.72
CA VAL A 36 27.66 -18.17 -52.17
C VAL A 36 29.16 -17.92 -52.07
N ASN A 37 29.76 -18.30 -50.95
CA ASN A 37 31.18 -18.66 -50.87
C ASN A 37 31.34 -19.58 -49.65
N GLU A 38 31.83 -20.79 -49.89
CA GLU A 38 32.24 -21.75 -48.85
C GLU A 38 33.76 -21.64 -48.62
N VAL A 39 34.31 -22.51 -47.75
CA VAL A 39 35.76 -22.68 -47.48
C VAL A 39 36.36 -21.51 -46.66
N SER A 40 37.05 -21.69 -45.52
CA SER A 40 37.47 -22.90 -44.78
C SER A 40 37.43 -22.64 -43.25
N PRO A 41 37.66 -23.64 -42.38
CA PRO A 41 37.51 -23.48 -40.93
C PRO A 41 38.77 -22.92 -40.26
N ASP A 42 38.61 -21.83 -39.49
CA ASP A 42 39.62 -21.34 -38.56
C ASP A 42 38.99 -21.14 -37.17
N VAL A 43 39.43 -21.94 -36.19
CA VAL A 43 39.08 -21.77 -34.77
C VAL A 43 40.30 -21.25 -34.04
N PRO A 44 40.41 -19.91 -33.92
CA PRO A 44 40.82 -19.34 -32.64
C PRO A 44 40.03 -18.02 -32.35
N GLN A 45 39.86 -17.51 -31.13
CA GLN A 45 40.47 -17.79 -29.82
C GLN A 45 39.39 -17.78 -28.72
N THR A 46 39.67 -18.40 -27.58
CA THR A 46 38.94 -18.11 -26.33
C THR A 46 39.24 -16.66 -25.87
N PRO A 47 38.25 -15.90 -25.37
CA PRO A 47 38.48 -14.52 -24.95
C PRO A 47 39.41 -14.44 -23.73
N SER A 48 40.55 -13.78 -23.98
CA SER A 48 41.71 -13.58 -23.12
C SER A 48 41.48 -13.55 -21.59
N ARG A 49 42.21 -14.47 -20.94
CA ARG A 49 42.82 -14.39 -19.60
C ARG A 49 42.82 -12.99 -18.95
N HIS A 50 41.86 -12.77 -18.05
CA HIS A 50 41.87 -11.71 -17.02
C HIS A 50 42.08 -10.26 -17.49
N SER A 51 41.09 -9.70 -18.21
CA SER A 51 40.79 -8.28 -18.00
C SER A 51 40.40 -8.08 -16.52
N LYS A 52 41.29 -7.48 -15.73
CA LYS A 52 41.07 -7.20 -14.31
C LYS A 52 40.07 -6.06 -14.14
N VAL A 53 38.79 -6.34 -14.39
CA VAL A 53 37.69 -5.45 -13.95
C VAL A 53 37.85 -5.28 -12.44
N ALA A 54 38.10 -4.05 -12.00
CA ALA A 54 38.34 -3.75 -10.59
C ALA A 54 37.07 -4.03 -9.78
N LEU A 55 37.02 -5.22 -9.17
CA LEU A 55 36.03 -5.51 -8.13
C LEU A 55 36.20 -4.48 -7.01
N PRO A 56 35.12 -3.86 -6.50
CA PRO A 56 35.23 -2.88 -5.43
C PRO A 56 35.88 -3.53 -4.21
N SER A 57 36.95 -2.88 -3.69
CA SER A 57 37.80 -3.41 -2.62
C SER A 57 37.04 -3.73 -1.31
N THR A 58 35.82 -3.21 -1.16
CA THR A 58 34.90 -3.61 -0.10
C THR A 58 34.11 -4.87 -0.51
N PRO A 59 34.37 -6.05 0.09
CA PRO A 59 33.48 -7.19 -0.09
C PRO A 59 32.07 -6.80 0.37
N GLN A 60 31.06 -7.00 -0.49
CA GLN A 60 29.68 -6.68 -0.13
C GLN A 60 29.28 -7.53 1.08
N LYS A 61 29.17 -6.89 2.24
CA LYS A 61 28.84 -7.57 3.50
C LYS A 61 27.49 -8.25 3.36
N LEU A 62 27.50 -9.57 3.21
CA LEU A 62 26.32 -10.43 3.27
C LEU A 62 25.82 -10.44 4.73
N HIS A 63 25.16 -9.36 5.15
CA HIS A 63 24.58 -9.23 6.49
C HIS A 63 23.59 -10.38 6.71
N PRO A 64 23.89 -11.37 7.55
CA PRO A 64 23.13 -12.63 7.61
C PRO A 64 21.70 -12.42 8.11
N ASN A 65 21.48 -11.35 8.88
CA ASN A 65 20.23 -11.03 9.57
C ASN A 65 19.42 -9.91 8.89
N LYS A 66 19.67 -9.60 7.61
CA LYS A 66 18.71 -8.77 6.85
C LYS A 66 17.46 -9.61 6.57
N PRO A 67 16.24 -9.17 6.92
CA PRO A 67 15.03 -9.94 6.63
C PRO A 67 14.96 -10.23 5.12
N LYS A 68 14.36 -11.38 4.74
CA LYS A 68 14.29 -11.88 3.35
C LYS A 68 13.43 -10.96 2.46
N SER A 69 13.94 -9.76 2.16
CA SER A 69 13.30 -8.76 1.31
C SER A 69 13.19 -9.26 -0.12
N GLU A 70 12.34 -8.61 -0.91
CA GLU A 70 12.29 -8.84 -2.35
C GLU A 70 13.51 -8.20 -3.03
N TRP A 71 14.13 -8.92 -3.97
CA TRP A 71 15.20 -8.37 -4.80
C TRP A 71 14.65 -7.24 -5.66
N THR A 72 15.39 -6.13 -5.73
CA THR A 72 14.93 -4.91 -6.39
C THR A 72 14.64 -5.14 -7.87
N THR A 73 13.65 -4.40 -8.40
CA THR A 73 13.23 -4.48 -9.81
C THR A 73 14.39 -4.47 -10.81
N PRO A 74 15.39 -3.55 -10.76
CA PRO A 74 16.52 -3.58 -11.70
C PRO A 74 17.34 -4.86 -11.63
N VAL A 75 17.53 -5.47 -10.44
CA VAL A 75 18.25 -6.75 -10.31
C VAL A 75 17.43 -7.90 -10.92
N ARG A 76 16.11 -7.95 -10.68
CA ARG A 76 15.22 -8.91 -11.35
C ARG A 76 15.17 -8.72 -12.87
N VAL A 77 15.27 -7.49 -13.39
CA VAL A 77 15.35 -7.21 -14.83
C VAL A 77 16.68 -7.69 -15.39
N ARG A 78 17.82 -7.32 -14.77
CA ARG A 78 19.16 -7.76 -15.20
C ARG A 78 19.32 -9.28 -15.25
N VAL A 79 18.73 -10.00 -14.29
CA VAL A 79 18.66 -11.48 -14.32
C VAL A 79 17.82 -12.00 -15.50
N LYS A 80 16.71 -11.34 -15.85
CA LYS A 80 15.88 -11.73 -17.00
C LYS A 80 16.56 -11.48 -18.34
N CYS A 81 17.30 -10.37 -18.49
CA CYS A 81 18.12 -10.10 -19.66
C CYS A 81 19.12 -11.24 -19.88
N MET A 82 19.94 -11.58 -18.89
CA MET A 82 20.88 -12.70 -18.99
C MET A 82 20.23 -14.07 -19.22
N LEU A 83 19.03 -14.32 -18.70
CA LEU A 83 18.28 -15.54 -18.98
C LEU A 83 17.80 -15.62 -20.44
N ASN A 84 17.48 -14.48 -21.07
CA ASN A 84 17.10 -14.38 -22.48
C ASN A 84 18.34 -14.44 -23.39
N GLU A 85 19.46 -13.89 -22.96
CA GLU A 85 20.79 -13.96 -23.60
C GLU A 85 21.42 -15.36 -23.51
N GLY A 86 20.78 -16.33 -22.82
CA GLY A 86 21.19 -17.72 -22.77
C GLY A 86 22.20 -18.09 -21.67
N TYR A 87 22.58 -17.16 -20.79
CA TYR A 87 23.54 -17.44 -19.71
C TYR A 87 23.05 -18.55 -18.75
N THR A 88 23.97 -19.41 -18.34
CA THR A 88 23.67 -20.46 -17.35
C THR A 88 23.31 -19.85 -15.99
N GLN A 89 22.39 -20.47 -15.24
CA GLN A 89 21.96 -19.94 -13.93
C GLN A 89 23.13 -19.78 -12.94
N ARG A 90 24.17 -20.62 -13.06
CA ARG A 90 25.40 -20.53 -12.27
C ARG A 90 26.22 -19.29 -12.64
N ALA A 91 26.39 -18.99 -13.93
CA ALA A 91 27.05 -17.77 -14.39
C ALA A 91 26.28 -16.51 -13.95
N ILE A 92 24.96 -16.48 -14.13
CA ILE A 92 24.10 -15.37 -13.69
C ILE A 92 24.24 -15.13 -12.18
N ALA A 93 24.26 -16.19 -11.36
CA ALA A 93 24.41 -16.06 -9.92
C ALA A 93 25.76 -15.41 -9.53
N GLN A 94 26.86 -15.77 -10.20
CA GLN A 94 28.17 -15.16 -9.98
C GLN A 94 28.21 -13.68 -10.44
N ILE A 95 27.63 -13.38 -11.62
CA ILE A 95 27.65 -12.01 -12.20
C ILE A 95 26.74 -11.03 -11.43
N THR A 96 25.64 -11.53 -10.82
CA THR A 96 24.63 -10.67 -10.17
C THR A 96 24.66 -10.70 -8.64
N GLY A 97 25.36 -11.66 -8.02
CA GLY A 97 25.28 -11.92 -6.58
C GLY A 97 23.94 -12.49 -6.10
N VAL A 98 23.02 -12.80 -7.03
CA VAL A 98 21.71 -13.39 -6.72
C VAL A 98 21.86 -14.91 -6.56
N PRO A 99 21.41 -15.52 -5.44
CA PRO A 99 21.50 -16.97 -5.25
C PRO A 99 20.85 -17.74 -6.40
N GLN A 100 21.49 -18.84 -6.85
CA GLN A 100 21.03 -19.64 -7.99
C GLN A 100 19.58 -20.13 -7.84
N SER A 101 19.13 -20.44 -6.62
CA SER A 101 17.73 -20.76 -6.32
C SER A 101 16.77 -19.62 -6.69
N THR A 102 17.15 -18.37 -6.40
CA THR A 102 16.38 -17.18 -6.80
C THR A 102 16.43 -16.95 -8.31
N VAL A 103 17.55 -17.24 -8.98
CA VAL A 103 17.64 -17.20 -10.46
C VAL A 103 16.68 -18.23 -11.09
N SER A 104 16.62 -19.45 -10.53
CA SER A 104 15.66 -20.48 -10.92
C SER A 104 14.21 -20.02 -10.74
N ASP A 105 13.87 -19.43 -9.58
CA ASP A 105 12.53 -18.89 -9.32
C ASP A 105 12.17 -17.65 -10.18
N ILE A 106 13.16 -16.89 -10.65
CA ILE A 106 12.97 -15.85 -11.68
C ILE A 106 12.66 -16.50 -13.03
N LYS A 107 13.39 -17.55 -13.42
CA LYS A 107 13.17 -18.29 -14.68
C LYS A 107 11.78 -18.96 -14.73
N LYS A 108 11.30 -19.52 -13.62
CA LYS A 108 9.94 -20.10 -13.50
C LYS A 108 8.81 -19.08 -13.68
N HIS A 109 9.09 -17.79 -13.45
CA HIS A 109 8.06 -16.74 -13.40
C HIS A 109 8.45 -15.50 -14.23
N PRO A 110 8.66 -15.67 -15.56
CA PRO A 110 9.32 -14.68 -16.41
C PRO A 110 8.53 -13.36 -16.52
N HIS A 111 7.20 -13.42 -16.62
CA HIS A 111 6.37 -12.21 -16.70
C HIS A 111 6.15 -11.54 -15.33
N SER A 112 6.42 -12.23 -14.21
CA SER A 112 6.10 -11.68 -12.89
C SER A 112 7.11 -10.60 -12.46
N ARG A 113 6.58 -9.42 -12.16
CA ARG A 113 7.36 -8.27 -11.64
C ARG A 113 7.91 -8.55 -10.24
N ARG A 114 7.12 -9.20 -9.39
CA ARG A 114 7.46 -9.65 -8.02
C ARG A 114 7.48 -11.19 -7.94
N ASN A 115 7.97 -11.79 -6.86
CA ASN A 115 7.93 -13.25 -6.65
C ASN A 115 6.50 -13.70 -6.25
N PRO A 116 5.75 -14.44 -7.09
CA PRO A 116 4.35 -14.80 -6.85
C PRO A 116 4.12 -15.52 -5.52
N LEU A 117 5.06 -16.37 -5.10
CA LEU A 117 5.02 -17.07 -3.81
C LEU A 117 4.91 -16.09 -2.62
N ARG A 118 5.47 -14.88 -2.75
CA ARG A 118 5.42 -13.83 -1.72
C ARG A 118 4.23 -12.88 -1.83
N LEU A 119 3.59 -12.73 -3.00
CA LEU A 119 2.32 -11.97 -3.09
C LEU A 119 1.16 -12.71 -2.44
N SER A 120 1.20 -14.05 -2.41
CA SER A 120 0.14 -14.87 -1.82
C SER A 120 0.11 -14.87 -0.28
N HIS A 121 0.99 -14.10 0.38
CA HIS A 121 0.94 -13.85 1.82
C HIS A 121 -0.25 -12.92 2.14
N ARG A 122 -1.46 -13.47 2.12
CA ARG A 122 -2.61 -12.88 2.82
C ARG A 122 -2.21 -12.77 4.30
N GLY A 123 -2.45 -11.60 4.90
CA GLY A 123 -2.13 -11.36 6.31
C GLY A 123 -2.95 -12.24 7.26
N ARG A 124 -2.70 -12.10 8.56
CA ARG A 124 -3.49 -12.77 9.61
C ARG A 124 -4.99 -12.59 9.32
N PRO A 125 -5.82 -13.67 9.30
CA PRO A 125 -7.23 -13.55 9.01
C PRO A 125 -7.93 -12.63 10.02
N HIS A 126 -8.99 -11.95 9.56
CA HIS A 126 -9.83 -11.11 10.41
C HIS A 126 -10.50 -11.94 11.51
N LYS A 127 -10.66 -11.36 12.69
CA LYS A 127 -11.34 -12.00 13.83
C LYS A 127 -12.87 -12.09 13.67
N LEU A 128 -13.42 -11.41 12.68
CA LEU A 128 -14.85 -11.31 12.39
C LEU A 128 -15.07 -11.83 10.97
N SER A 129 -15.99 -12.77 10.80
CA SER A 129 -16.47 -13.18 9.47
C SER A 129 -17.28 -12.05 8.83
N LYS A 130 -17.41 -12.07 7.50
CA LYS A 130 -18.36 -11.18 6.80
C LYS A 130 -19.76 -11.34 7.39
N HIS A 131 -20.18 -12.59 7.64
CA HIS A 131 -21.47 -12.93 8.22
C HIS A 131 -21.64 -12.41 9.66
N ASP A 132 -20.58 -12.30 10.45
CA ASP A 132 -20.66 -11.73 11.80
C ASP A 132 -20.94 -10.23 11.76
N VAL A 133 -20.28 -9.54 10.83
CA VAL A 133 -20.50 -8.10 10.59
C VAL A 133 -21.88 -7.85 9.99
N ASP A 134 -22.34 -8.72 9.08
CA ASP A 134 -23.68 -8.62 8.49
C ASP A 134 -24.77 -8.85 9.57
N ARG A 135 -24.65 -9.88 10.42
CA ARG A 135 -25.57 -10.11 11.57
C ARG A 135 -25.59 -8.93 12.57
N MET A 136 -24.45 -8.30 12.82
CA MET A 136 -24.37 -7.10 13.66
C MET A 136 -25.07 -5.89 13.02
N ILE A 137 -24.98 -5.74 11.69
CA ILE A 137 -25.70 -4.70 10.93
C ILE A 137 -27.21 -4.95 10.98
N ASP A 138 -27.65 -6.19 10.74
CA ASP A 138 -29.07 -6.56 10.77
C ASP A 138 -29.68 -6.27 12.15
N LEU A 139 -29.00 -6.67 13.23
CA LEU A 139 -29.41 -6.36 14.60
C LEU A 139 -29.50 -4.84 14.83
N VAL A 140 -28.48 -4.06 14.45
CA VAL A 140 -28.49 -2.59 14.56
C VAL A 140 -29.63 -1.96 13.75
N ASN A 141 -30.04 -2.55 12.63
CA ASN A 141 -31.14 -2.05 11.81
C ASN A 141 -32.54 -2.37 12.39
N THR A 142 -32.69 -3.32 13.33
CA THR A 142 -34.01 -3.74 13.87
C THR A 142 -34.81 -2.65 14.58
N GLY A 143 -34.17 -1.63 15.17
CA GLY A 143 -34.88 -0.62 15.95
C GLY A 143 -34.01 0.46 16.56
N PHE A 144 -34.61 1.36 17.35
CA PHE A 144 -33.89 2.42 18.05
C PHE A 144 -32.95 1.86 19.13
N TYR A 145 -33.46 1.03 20.04
CA TYR A 145 -32.68 0.45 21.14
C TYR A 145 -31.45 -0.34 20.66
N ALA A 146 -31.56 -1.06 19.53
CA ALA A 146 -30.43 -1.81 18.97
C ALA A 146 -29.31 -0.92 18.40
N ARG A 147 -29.61 0.33 18.00
CA ARG A 147 -28.61 1.35 17.65
C ARG A 147 -27.94 1.97 18.87
N CYS A 148 -28.59 1.90 20.04
CA CYS A 148 -28.08 2.43 21.30
C CYS A 148 -27.15 1.45 22.04
N PHE A 149 -27.13 0.16 21.70
CA PHE A 149 -26.23 -0.81 22.32
C PHE A 149 -24.75 -0.36 22.24
N ARG A 150 -23.99 -0.68 23.30
CA ARG A 150 -22.52 -0.73 23.25
C ARG A 150 -22.05 -1.87 22.36
N TRP A 151 -20.74 -2.00 22.13
CA TRP A 151 -20.21 -2.95 21.11
C TRP A 151 -19.69 -4.26 21.68
N ASP A 152 -19.36 -4.27 22.97
CA ASP A 152 -19.37 -5.45 23.82
C ASP A 152 -20.78 -6.04 23.92
N GLU A 153 -21.80 -5.22 24.19
CA GLU A 153 -23.22 -5.66 24.18
C GLU A 153 -23.63 -6.25 22.82
N LEU A 154 -23.29 -5.58 21.71
CA LEU A 154 -23.55 -6.09 20.36
C LEU A 154 -22.80 -7.40 20.06
N ALA A 155 -21.56 -7.54 20.58
CA ALA A 155 -20.81 -8.80 20.50
C ALA A 155 -21.57 -9.94 21.18
N ILE A 156 -22.03 -9.70 22.42
CA ILE A 156 -22.76 -10.67 23.25
C ILE A 156 -24.07 -11.07 22.56
N LYS A 157 -24.86 -10.10 22.09
CA LYS A 157 -26.13 -10.37 21.38
C LYS A 157 -25.95 -11.18 20.09
N CYS A 158 -24.81 -11.05 19.40
CA CYS A 158 -24.49 -11.85 18.22
C CYS A 158 -23.67 -13.12 18.51
N GLY A 159 -23.32 -13.41 19.77
CA GLY A 159 -22.50 -14.57 20.16
C GLY A 159 -21.04 -14.51 19.71
N ILE A 160 -20.48 -13.32 19.51
CA ILE A 160 -19.17 -13.09 18.88
C ILE A 160 -18.08 -12.86 19.94
N LYS A 161 -17.06 -13.73 19.99
CA LYS A 161 -15.89 -13.57 20.88
C LYS A 161 -14.81 -12.64 20.30
N ALA A 162 -15.15 -11.37 20.11
CA ALA A 162 -14.23 -10.31 19.69
C ALA A 162 -14.14 -9.19 20.75
N SER A 163 -13.06 -8.40 20.74
CA SER A 163 -12.97 -7.22 21.60
C SER A 163 -13.82 -6.08 21.05
N GLU A 164 -14.35 -5.23 21.94
CA GLU A 164 -15.10 -4.01 21.59
C GLU A 164 -14.37 -3.22 20.50
N ASP A 165 -13.06 -3.04 20.67
CA ASP A 165 -12.22 -2.28 19.75
C ASP A 165 -12.02 -2.93 18.38
N THR A 166 -12.20 -4.26 18.26
CA THR A 166 -12.23 -4.96 16.97
C THR A 166 -13.55 -4.67 16.24
N ILE A 167 -14.68 -4.79 16.95
CA ILE A 167 -16.02 -4.58 16.41
C ILE A 167 -16.20 -3.12 15.99
N ARG A 168 -15.76 -2.18 16.83
CA ARG A 168 -15.72 -0.74 16.53
C ARG A 168 -14.97 -0.44 15.22
N ARG A 169 -13.88 -1.14 14.92
CA ARG A 169 -13.12 -0.96 13.66
C ARG A 169 -13.91 -1.48 12.46
N GLU A 170 -14.43 -2.71 12.50
CA GLU A 170 -15.13 -3.28 11.34
C GLU A 170 -16.50 -2.63 11.09
N MET A 171 -17.23 -2.20 12.13
CA MET A 171 -18.48 -1.45 11.95
C MET A 171 -18.21 -0.04 11.41
N ASN A 172 -17.15 0.64 11.86
CA ASN A 172 -16.68 1.88 11.25
C ASN A 172 -16.28 1.68 9.77
N ASN A 173 -15.63 0.56 9.42
CA ASN A 173 -15.28 0.22 8.03
C ASN A 173 -16.54 0.05 7.14
N ARG A 174 -17.67 -0.38 7.71
CA ARG A 174 -18.98 -0.46 7.06
C ARG A 174 -19.77 0.85 7.09
N GLY A 175 -19.23 1.92 7.67
CA GLY A 175 -19.88 3.24 7.77
C GLY A 175 -20.78 3.44 9.00
N TYR A 176 -20.83 2.49 9.93
CA TYR A 176 -21.64 2.55 11.15
C TYR A 176 -20.86 3.18 12.30
N PHE A 177 -21.10 4.47 12.57
CA PHE A 177 -20.42 5.25 13.62
C PHE A 177 -21.40 5.66 14.74
N ARG A 178 -21.09 5.35 16.01
CA ARG A 178 -21.92 5.74 17.19
C ARG A 178 -21.78 7.23 17.52
N CYS A 179 -20.65 7.85 17.17
CA CYS A 179 -20.45 9.29 17.19
C CYS A 179 -19.74 9.70 15.90
N LYS A 180 -20.34 10.65 15.18
CA LYS A 180 -19.71 11.34 14.05
C LYS A 180 -19.45 12.76 14.52
N ALA A 181 -18.17 13.16 14.56
CA ALA A 181 -17.82 14.51 14.98
C ALA A 181 -18.46 15.53 14.02
N CYS A 182 -19.46 16.26 14.52
CA CYS A 182 -20.09 17.35 13.76
C CYS A 182 -19.03 18.41 13.45
N LYS A 183 -19.04 18.94 12.21
CA LYS A 183 -18.26 20.14 11.90
C LYS A 183 -18.76 21.26 12.82
N LYS A 184 -17.92 21.73 13.74
CA LYS A 184 -18.24 22.87 14.59
C LYS A 184 -18.52 24.06 13.65
N PRO A 185 -19.65 24.79 13.81
CA PRO A 185 -19.95 25.93 12.95
C PRO A 185 -18.86 27.00 13.10
N PHE A 186 -18.68 27.81 12.06
CA PHE A 186 -17.89 29.02 12.18
C PHE A 186 -18.46 29.89 13.31
N MET A 187 -17.57 30.49 14.10
CA MET A 187 -17.99 31.41 15.16
C MET A 187 -18.46 32.73 14.53
N SER A 188 -19.51 33.33 15.08
CA SER A 188 -19.78 34.76 14.86
C SER A 188 -18.62 35.61 15.36
N ASP A 189 -18.48 36.82 14.83
CA ASP A 189 -17.40 37.72 15.22
C ASP A 189 -17.54 38.21 16.68
N ASP A 190 -18.76 38.30 17.20
CA ASP A 190 -19.03 38.56 18.63
C ASP A 190 -18.47 37.41 19.48
N CYS A 191 -18.74 36.15 19.10
CA CYS A 191 -18.22 34.99 19.83
C CYS A 191 -16.67 34.89 19.72
N LYS A 192 -16.06 35.44 18.66
CA LYS A 192 -14.59 35.61 18.57
C LYS A 192 -14.12 36.72 19.51
N HIS A 193 -14.84 37.85 19.57
CA HIS A 193 -14.57 38.96 20.48
C HIS A 193 -14.63 38.52 21.94
N ASP A 194 -15.73 37.89 22.37
CA ASP A 194 -15.95 37.41 23.73
C ASP A 194 -14.84 36.46 24.18
N ARG A 195 -14.46 35.49 23.34
CA ARG A 195 -13.36 34.58 23.67
C ARG A 195 -12.01 35.30 23.71
N ARG A 196 -11.80 36.35 22.91
CA ARG A 196 -10.59 37.20 22.97
C ARG A 196 -10.55 38.04 24.25
N VAL A 197 -11.68 38.60 24.68
CA VAL A 197 -11.81 39.36 25.95
C VAL A 197 -11.66 38.43 27.15
N TYR A 198 -12.37 37.29 27.16
CA TYR A 198 -12.25 36.27 28.20
C TYR A 198 -10.81 35.76 28.32
N SER A 199 -10.15 35.48 27.19
CA SER A 199 -8.73 35.05 27.15
C SER A 199 -7.80 36.13 27.71
N LYS A 200 -7.96 37.40 27.31
CA LYS A 200 -7.21 38.53 27.90
C LYS A 200 -7.41 38.64 29.41
N LYS A 201 -8.65 38.54 29.91
CA LYS A 201 -9.00 38.63 31.34
C LYS A 201 -8.49 37.43 32.16
N HIS A 202 -8.28 36.28 31.52
CA HIS A 202 -7.90 35.02 32.17
C HIS A 202 -6.56 34.45 31.69
N ARG A 203 -5.59 35.31 31.33
CA ARG A 203 -4.21 34.88 30.99
C ARG A 203 -3.49 34.11 32.12
N TRP A 204 -4.00 34.18 33.35
CA TRP A 204 -3.54 33.39 34.49
C TRP A 204 -4.11 31.96 34.53
N LYS A 205 -5.24 31.68 33.84
CA LYS A 205 -5.82 30.33 33.70
C LYS A 205 -5.18 29.53 32.56
N THR A 206 -4.56 30.19 31.58
CA THR A 206 -3.69 29.52 30.61
C THR A 206 -2.39 29.12 31.32
N TRP A 207 -2.29 27.85 31.70
CA TRP A 207 -1.13 27.25 32.35
C TRP A 207 0.17 27.65 31.65
N PRO A 208 1.21 28.10 32.38
CA PRO A 208 2.55 28.36 31.83
C PRO A 208 3.30 27.04 31.58
N CYS A 209 2.73 26.19 30.72
CA CYS A 209 3.51 25.15 30.07
C CYS A 209 4.54 25.84 29.16
N ILE A 210 5.77 25.34 29.14
CA ILE A 210 6.95 26.02 28.55
C ILE A 210 7.42 27.26 29.36
N SER A 211 7.43 27.15 30.70
CA SER A 211 8.45 27.85 31.52
C SER A 211 8.89 27.02 32.73
N TYR A 212 9.71 26.00 32.51
CA TYR A 212 10.57 25.50 33.58
C TYR A 212 11.56 26.61 33.96
N GLY A 213 11.51 27.10 35.19
CA GLY A 213 12.52 28.01 35.73
C GLY A 213 12.26 29.51 35.54
N MET A 214 11.21 30.05 36.18
CA MET A 214 11.31 31.40 36.75
C MET A 214 10.93 31.36 38.24
N ARG A 215 11.63 32.18 39.04
CA ARG A 215 11.62 32.13 40.50
C ARG A 215 10.37 32.81 41.05
N ARG A 216 9.80 32.24 42.13
CA ARG A 216 8.91 32.99 43.01
C ARG A 216 9.77 33.98 43.80
N ASN A 217 9.89 35.21 43.32
CA ASN A 217 10.37 36.29 44.18
C ASN A 217 9.31 36.47 45.29
N LYS A 218 9.74 36.39 46.55
CA LYS A 218 8.91 36.87 47.67
C LYS A 218 8.62 38.35 47.42
N LEU A 219 7.35 38.73 47.44
CA LEU A 219 7.02 40.10 47.83
C LEU A 219 7.27 40.16 49.34
N GLN A 220 8.21 41.01 49.76
CA GLN A 220 8.24 41.49 51.14
C GLN A 220 6.98 42.33 51.36
N LEU A 221 6.27 42.04 52.44
CA LEU A 221 5.32 42.99 53.02
C LEU A 221 6.14 43.83 54.00
N GLU A 222 6.31 45.11 53.65
CA GLU A 222 6.76 46.16 54.53
C GLU A 222 5.76 47.32 54.39
N ILE A 223 5.46 47.99 55.51
CA ILE A 223 4.27 48.83 55.76
C ILE A 223 2.99 48.00 55.92
#